data_AF-M0FG16-F1
#
_entry.id   AF-M0FG16-F1
#
_cell.length_a   1.000
_cell.length_b   1.000
_cell.length_c   1.000
_cell.angle_alpha   90.00
_cell.angle_beta   90.00
_cell.angle_gamma   90.00
#
_symmetry.space_group_name_H-M   'P 1'
#
loop_
_entity.id
_entity.type
_entity.pdbx_description
1 polymer ?
#
loop_
_entity_poly.entity_id
_entity_poly.type
_entity_poly.pdbx_seq_one_letter_code
_entity_poly.pdbx_strand_id
1 'polypeptide(L)'
;MDTVIHADVYDNDFKLIDYTHHSSQEITDAVNNVEFPLVHITTNQGIKEYGEEDLVRALLNRATEESKRYILVTDTTAPRLPTYIQKPGRSIVDDYDVAVKDYKILSSRYLEEHVDSALPASKTRNLHYHRSSEYHKQHGAPADTLEEIYDYTRAPSGSPVWEPLYYFIEHDLENILEDYSERIRDALRSWTERGETQNIANQMLDALRVCEFDRAQLKEYQQTDPDLR
;
A
#
# COMPACT_ATOMS: atom_id res chain seq x y z
N MET A 1 5.30 -4.85 -12.78
CA MET A 1 5.20 -4.60 -11.33
C MET A 1 6.39 -3.75 -10.95
N ASP A 2 6.16 -2.74 -10.12
CA ASP A 2 7.24 -1.90 -9.62
C ASP A 2 7.95 -2.60 -8.45
N THR A 3 9.27 -2.44 -8.38
CA THR A 3 10.10 -2.95 -7.28
C THR A 3 10.12 -1.93 -6.15
N VAL A 4 9.73 -2.36 -4.95
CA VAL A 4 9.64 -1.50 -3.76
C VAL A 4 10.49 -2.08 -2.64
N ILE A 5 11.33 -1.22 -2.07
CA ILE A 5 12.14 -1.52 -0.88
C ILE A 5 11.48 -0.88 0.33
N HIS A 6 11.25 -1.66 1.37
CA HIS A 6 10.94 -1.16 2.71
C HIS A 6 11.34 -2.19 3.76
N ALA A 7 11.52 -1.75 5.00
CA ALA A 7 11.77 -2.65 6.12
C ALA A 7 10.61 -3.64 6.34
N ASP A 8 10.92 -4.83 6.85
CA ASP A 8 9.95 -5.92 7.08
C ASP A 8 8.88 -5.56 8.12
N VAL A 9 9.14 -4.58 8.99
CA VAL A 9 8.13 -4.04 9.93
C VAL A 9 6.90 -3.49 9.20
N TYR A 10 7.03 -3.17 7.92
CA TYR A 10 5.94 -2.71 7.06
C TYR A 10 5.37 -3.81 6.16
N ASP A 11 5.97 -5.00 6.14
CA ASP A 11 5.48 -6.16 5.38
C ASP A 11 4.64 -7.07 6.28
N ASN A 12 3.34 -7.13 5.99
CA ASN A 12 2.38 -7.94 6.75
C ASN A 12 1.81 -9.09 5.88
N ASP A 13 2.55 -9.46 4.83
CA ASP A 13 2.22 -10.37 3.71
C ASP A 13 1.05 -9.89 2.82
N PHE A 14 0.04 -9.26 3.41
CA PHE A 14 -1.13 -8.76 2.71
C PHE A 14 -0.90 -7.37 2.07
N LYS A 15 -1.23 -7.27 0.79
CA LYS A 15 -1.08 -6.05 -0.01
C LYS A 15 -2.40 -5.72 -0.72
N LEU A 16 -2.88 -4.49 -0.58
CA LEU A 16 -4.06 -4.00 -1.33
C LEU A 16 -3.73 -3.64 -2.79
N ILE A 17 -2.45 -3.50 -3.10
CA ILE A 17 -1.95 -3.17 -4.42
C ILE A 17 -0.75 -4.06 -4.68
N ASP A 18 -0.68 -4.62 -5.87
CA ASP A 18 0.38 -5.50 -6.31
C ASP A 18 1.73 -4.77 -6.49
N TYR A 19 2.76 -5.23 -5.76
CA TYR A 19 4.14 -4.83 -5.97
C TYR A 19 5.13 -5.90 -5.49
N THR A 20 6.33 -5.90 -6.07
CA THR A 20 7.42 -6.76 -5.63
C THR A 20 8.15 -6.09 -4.48
N HIS A 21 8.09 -6.70 -3.30
CA HIS A 21 8.81 -6.23 -2.11
C HIS A 21 10.21 -6.86 -2.06
N HIS A 22 11.19 -6.07 -1.63
CA HIS A 22 12.44 -6.56 -1.10
C HIS A 22 12.73 -5.89 0.24
N SER A 23 13.23 -6.65 1.20
CA SER A 23 13.68 -6.06 2.45
C SER A 23 14.92 -5.19 2.21
N SER A 24 15.04 -4.09 2.95
CA SER A 24 16.23 -3.23 2.88
C SER A 24 17.52 -4.01 3.16
N GLN A 25 17.45 -5.03 4.01
CA GLN A 25 18.61 -5.86 4.38
C GLN A 25 19.06 -6.75 3.21
N GLU A 26 18.12 -7.40 2.51
CA GLU A 26 18.44 -8.24 1.34
C GLU A 26 19.09 -7.43 0.22
N ILE A 27 18.60 -6.22 -0.05
CA ILE A 27 19.15 -5.38 -1.11
C ILE A 27 20.52 -4.85 -0.73
N THR A 28 20.83 -4.64 0.55
CA THR A 28 22.15 -4.16 0.98
C THR A 28 23.28 -5.07 0.46
N ASP A 29 23.07 -6.38 0.45
CA ASP A 29 24.06 -7.35 -0.06
C ASP A 29 23.98 -7.54 -1.59
N ALA A 30 22.88 -7.12 -2.21
CA ALA A 30 22.57 -7.34 -3.63
C ALA A 30 22.36 -6.04 -4.43
N VAL A 31 22.90 -4.91 -3.97
CA VAL A 31 22.66 -3.57 -4.57
C VAL A 31 22.89 -3.54 -6.07
N ASN A 32 23.90 -4.27 -6.57
CA ASN A 32 24.24 -4.31 -8.00
C ASN A 32 23.24 -5.11 -8.85
N ASN A 33 22.41 -5.95 -8.23
CA ASN A 33 21.47 -6.83 -8.90
C ASN A 33 20.03 -6.29 -8.90
N VAL A 34 19.75 -5.21 -8.16
CA VAL A 34 18.40 -4.62 -8.15
C VAL A 34 18.12 -3.93 -9.48
N GLU A 35 16.89 -4.05 -9.98
CA GLU A 35 16.46 -3.41 -11.22
C GLU A 35 15.82 -2.05 -10.96
N PHE A 36 15.94 -1.14 -11.93
CA PHE A 36 15.26 0.15 -11.93
C PHE A 36 14.12 0.16 -12.98
N PRO A 37 13.01 0.90 -12.77
CA PRO A 37 12.78 1.88 -11.70
C PRO A 37 12.57 1.25 -10.32
N LEU A 38 13.03 1.95 -9.29
CA LEU A 38 13.04 1.46 -7.91
C LEU A 38 12.43 2.48 -6.97
N VAL A 39 11.48 2.05 -6.14
CA VAL A 39 10.90 2.86 -5.05
C VAL A 39 11.49 2.36 -3.74
N HIS A 40 11.96 3.26 -2.89
CA HIS A 40 12.46 2.92 -1.55
C HIS A 40 11.74 3.77 -0.52
N ILE A 41 10.98 3.12 0.36
CA ILE A 41 10.19 3.73 1.42
C ILE A 41 10.92 3.53 2.74
N THR A 42 11.30 4.62 3.38
CA THR A 42 11.97 4.61 4.68
C THR A 42 11.68 5.90 5.44
N THR A 43 11.96 5.96 6.74
CA THR A 43 11.91 7.22 7.49
C THR A 43 13.32 7.79 7.60
N ASN A 44 13.47 9.10 7.77
CA ASN A 44 14.78 9.70 8.02
C ASN A 44 15.41 9.22 9.34
N GLN A 45 14.60 8.73 10.27
CA GLN A 45 15.09 8.00 11.43
C GLN A 45 15.54 6.58 11.04
N GLY A 46 14.76 5.88 10.22
CA GLY A 46 15.09 4.55 9.71
C GLY A 46 16.42 4.51 8.94
N ILE A 47 16.70 5.53 8.13
CA ILE A 47 17.99 5.71 7.46
C ILE A 47 19.16 5.64 8.46
N LYS A 48 19.00 6.26 9.64
CA LYS A 48 20.05 6.33 10.68
C LYS A 48 20.07 5.10 11.58
N GLU A 49 18.90 4.68 12.05
CA GLU A 49 18.78 3.62 13.07
C GLU A 49 18.96 2.22 12.50
N TYR A 50 18.48 2.00 11.27
CA TYR A 50 18.60 0.71 10.58
C TYR A 50 19.82 0.64 9.65
N GLY A 51 20.70 1.65 9.69
CA GLY A 51 21.97 1.65 8.95
C GLY A 51 21.79 1.70 7.43
N GLU A 52 20.64 2.15 6.94
CA GLU A 52 20.35 2.21 5.49
C GLU A 52 21.12 3.34 4.78
N GLU A 53 21.95 4.12 5.48
CA GLU A 53 22.78 5.17 4.88
C GLU A 53 23.61 4.65 3.70
N ASP A 54 24.22 3.48 3.85
CA ASP A 54 25.05 2.84 2.82
C ASP A 54 24.22 2.42 1.61
N LEU A 55 23.06 1.83 1.86
CA LEU A 55 22.11 1.40 0.83
C LEU A 55 21.59 2.61 0.03
N VAL A 56 21.08 3.63 0.72
CA VAL A 56 20.55 4.84 0.08
C VAL A 56 21.63 5.52 -0.76
N ARG A 57 22.86 5.63 -0.23
CA ARG A 57 23.98 6.20 -0.96
C ARG A 57 24.34 5.37 -2.20
N ALA A 58 24.44 4.05 -2.07
CA ALA A 58 24.82 3.18 -3.17
C ALA A 58 23.77 3.23 -4.29
N LEU A 59 22.48 3.23 -3.95
CA LEU A 59 21.39 3.36 -4.92
C LEU A 59 21.35 4.74 -5.58
N LEU A 60 21.60 5.83 -4.84
CA LEU A 60 21.72 7.19 -5.40
C LEU A 60 22.85 7.30 -6.42
N ASN A 61 24.04 6.79 -6.06
CA ASN A 61 25.20 6.79 -6.96
C ASN A 61 24.88 6.00 -8.23
N ARG A 62 24.40 4.76 -8.08
CA ARG A 62 24.09 3.88 -9.20
C ARG A 62 23.01 4.46 -10.11
N ALA A 63 21.94 5.01 -9.53
CA ALA A 63 20.88 5.66 -10.30
C ALA A 63 21.39 6.87 -11.09
N THR A 64 22.32 7.65 -10.51
CA THR A 64 22.95 8.79 -11.17
C THR A 64 23.87 8.33 -12.31
N GLU A 65 24.76 7.37 -12.05
CA GLU A 65 25.72 6.84 -13.01
C GLU A 65 25.05 6.15 -14.20
N GLU A 66 24.02 5.34 -13.93
CA GLU A 66 23.29 4.60 -14.96
C GLU A 66 22.14 5.40 -15.60
N SER A 67 21.92 6.65 -15.18
CA SER A 67 20.77 7.48 -15.60
C SER A 67 19.42 6.75 -15.42
N LYS A 68 19.24 6.13 -14.25
CA LYS A 68 18.05 5.34 -13.89
C LYS A 68 17.16 6.09 -12.90
N ARG A 69 15.92 5.62 -12.75
CA ARG A 69 14.92 6.24 -11.87
C ARG A 69 14.92 5.56 -10.49
N TYR A 70 15.41 6.29 -9.50
CA TYR A 70 15.30 5.93 -8.09
C TYR A 70 14.39 6.93 -7.37
N ILE A 71 13.37 6.42 -6.66
CA ILE A 71 12.41 7.23 -5.91
C ILE A 71 12.57 6.90 -4.43
N LEU A 72 13.17 7.81 -3.68
CA LEU A 72 13.25 7.72 -2.22
C LEU A 72 12.04 8.43 -1.59
N VAL A 73 11.18 7.67 -0.92
CA VAL A 73 10.00 8.16 -0.21
C VAL A 73 10.32 8.23 1.27
N THR A 74 10.24 9.42 1.86
CA THR A 74 10.51 9.62 3.29
C THR A 74 9.49 10.52 3.97
N ASP A 75 9.56 10.56 5.29
CA ASP A 75 8.79 11.43 6.18
C ASP A 75 9.25 12.89 6.21
N THR A 76 10.25 13.26 5.39
CA THR A 76 10.82 14.62 5.35
C THR A 76 11.31 15.02 3.96
N THR A 77 11.21 16.30 3.61
CA THR A 77 11.73 16.81 2.33
C THR A 77 13.24 16.97 2.30
N ALA A 78 13.93 16.79 3.43
CA ALA A 78 15.39 16.94 3.54
C ALA A 78 16.03 15.75 4.29
N PRO A 79 15.94 14.53 3.73
CA PRO A 79 16.54 13.35 4.33
C PRO A 79 18.06 13.48 4.39
N ARG A 80 18.68 12.93 5.44
CA ARG A 80 20.11 13.10 5.72
C ARG A 80 20.86 11.77 5.66
N LEU A 81 22.12 11.86 5.26
CA LEU A 81 23.13 10.80 5.36
C LEU A 81 24.28 11.29 6.25
N PRO A 82 24.11 11.37 7.60
CA PRO A 82 25.07 12.01 8.50
C PRO A 82 26.52 11.54 8.37
N THR A 83 26.75 10.27 8.05
CA THR A 83 28.09 9.69 7.91
C THR A 83 28.82 10.28 6.69
N TYR A 84 28.07 10.60 5.63
CA TYR A 84 28.59 11.03 4.34
C TYR A 84 28.47 12.54 4.09
N ILE A 85 27.46 13.17 4.68
CA ILE A 85 27.16 14.59 4.56
C ILE A 85 27.41 15.24 5.93
N GLN A 86 28.69 15.51 6.21
CA GLN A 86 29.12 15.98 7.54
C GLN A 86 28.80 17.45 7.81
N LYS A 87 28.51 18.25 6.78
CA LYS A 87 28.22 19.67 6.96
C LYS A 87 26.84 19.85 7.62
N PRO A 88 26.77 20.50 8.79
CA PRO A 88 25.49 20.72 9.48
C PRO A 88 24.47 21.41 8.58
N GLY A 89 23.27 20.83 8.53
CA GLY A 89 22.16 21.38 7.75
C GLY A 89 22.12 20.99 6.27
N ARG A 90 23.14 20.29 5.73
CA ARG A 90 23.05 19.67 4.40
C ARG A 90 22.29 18.35 4.44
N SER A 91 21.69 18.01 3.32
CA SER A 91 20.84 16.85 3.08
C SER A 91 21.19 16.20 1.75
N ILE A 92 20.56 15.07 1.43
CA ILE A 92 20.71 14.40 0.13
C ILE A 92 20.44 15.37 -1.03
N VAL A 93 19.48 16.28 -0.86
CA VAL A 93 19.04 17.24 -1.87
C VAL A 93 20.13 18.27 -2.23
N ASP A 94 21.07 18.51 -1.32
CA ASP A 94 22.14 19.49 -1.51
C ASP A 94 23.36 18.90 -2.23
N ASP A 95 23.49 17.57 -2.25
CA ASP A 95 24.69 16.83 -2.67
C ASP A 95 24.45 15.99 -3.94
N TYR A 96 23.19 15.70 -4.26
CA TYR A 96 22.78 14.93 -5.42
C TYR A 96 21.81 15.75 -6.29
N ASP A 97 21.82 15.53 -7.61
CA ASP A 97 20.85 16.14 -8.53
C ASP A 97 19.49 15.43 -8.42
N VAL A 98 18.76 15.74 -7.34
CA VAL A 98 17.47 15.11 -7.01
C VAL A 98 16.33 16.12 -6.98
N ALA A 99 15.18 15.70 -7.51
CA ALA A 99 13.95 16.48 -7.44
C ALA A 99 13.11 16.04 -6.24
N VAL A 100 12.88 16.95 -5.29
CA VAL A 100 11.98 16.71 -4.16
C VAL A 100 10.54 16.96 -4.58
N LYS A 101 9.65 16.04 -4.20
CA LYS A 101 8.21 16.19 -4.43
C LYS A 101 7.45 15.95 -3.13
N ASP A 102 6.40 16.73 -2.92
CA ASP A 102 5.48 16.53 -1.81
C ASP A 102 4.53 15.36 -2.13
N TYR A 103 4.67 14.25 -1.39
CA TYR A 103 3.85 13.06 -1.59
C TYR A 103 2.36 13.35 -1.44
N LYS A 104 1.94 14.16 -0.45
CA LYS A 104 0.53 14.47 -0.21
C LYS A 104 -0.06 15.25 -1.38
N ILE A 105 0.68 16.22 -1.90
CA ILE A 105 0.24 17.01 -3.05
C ILE A 105 0.19 16.14 -4.31
N LEU A 106 1.23 15.33 -4.56
CA LEU A 106 1.29 14.48 -5.75
C LEU A 106 0.17 13.43 -5.77
N SER A 107 -0.02 12.72 -4.66
CA SER A 107 -1.08 11.70 -4.55
C SER A 107 -2.47 12.33 -4.69
N SER A 108 -2.72 13.48 -4.04
CA SER A 108 -4.03 14.15 -4.16
C SER A 108 -4.30 14.58 -5.60
N ARG A 109 -3.32 15.17 -6.29
CA ARG A 109 -3.45 15.53 -7.71
C ARG A 109 -3.67 14.31 -8.60
N TYR A 110 -2.91 13.25 -8.39
CA TYR A 110 -3.09 12.01 -9.16
C TYR A 110 -4.52 11.48 -9.02
N LEU A 111 -5.05 11.45 -7.80
CA LEU A 111 -6.42 11.01 -7.54
C LEU A 111 -7.44 11.93 -8.23
N GLU A 112 -7.28 13.25 -8.08
CA GLU A 112 -8.17 14.25 -8.71
C GLU A 112 -8.14 14.20 -10.25
N GLU A 113 -6.98 13.90 -10.86
CA GLU A 113 -6.80 13.92 -12.32
C GLU A 113 -7.11 12.56 -13.00
N HIS A 114 -7.00 11.45 -12.27
CA HIS A 114 -7.00 10.10 -12.87
C HIS A 114 -7.96 9.09 -12.23
N VAL A 115 -8.69 9.47 -11.17
CA VAL A 115 -9.64 8.57 -10.50
C VAL A 115 -10.93 9.32 -10.20
N ASP A 116 -12.03 8.91 -10.83
CA ASP A 116 -13.36 9.50 -10.57
C ASP A 116 -14.01 8.90 -9.31
N SER A 117 -13.29 8.99 -8.19
CA SER A 117 -13.72 8.47 -6.89
C SER A 117 -14.75 9.40 -6.25
N ALA A 118 -15.75 8.82 -5.58
CA ALA A 118 -16.65 9.57 -4.71
C ALA A 118 -16.04 9.81 -3.31
N LEU A 119 -14.99 9.06 -2.94
CA LEU A 119 -14.22 9.31 -1.72
C LEU A 119 -13.35 10.57 -1.87
N PRO A 120 -13.35 11.48 -0.89
CA PRO A 120 -12.45 12.63 -0.92
C PRO A 120 -11.01 12.23 -0.50
N ALA A 121 -10.00 12.74 -1.22
CA ALA A 121 -8.57 12.51 -0.90
C ALA A 121 -8.13 13.01 0.50
N SER A 122 -8.98 13.79 1.17
CA SER A 122 -8.77 14.23 2.55
C SER A 122 -9.06 13.13 3.58
N LYS A 123 -9.85 12.10 3.21
CA LYS A 123 -10.18 10.94 4.06
C LYS A 123 -9.09 9.87 4.00
N THR A 124 -8.66 9.54 2.80
CA THR A 124 -7.59 8.58 2.51
C THR A 124 -6.91 8.99 1.22
N ARG A 125 -5.65 8.59 1.00
CA ARG A 125 -4.97 8.69 -0.31
C ARG A 125 -4.63 7.31 -0.88
N ASN A 126 -5.17 6.26 -0.28
CA ASN A 126 -4.95 4.89 -0.73
C ASN A 126 -5.69 4.65 -2.06
N LEU A 127 -4.92 4.35 -3.12
CA LEU A 127 -5.43 4.17 -4.47
C LEU A 127 -6.44 3.01 -4.58
N HIS A 128 -6.27 1.93 -3.81
CA HIS A 128 -7.20 0.80 -3.82
C HIS A 128 -8.61 1.28 -3.42
N TYR A 129 -8.74 2.03 -2.33
CA TYR A 129 -10.04 2.55 -1.89
C TYR A 129 -10.68 3.49 -2.92
N HIS A 130 -9.86 4.35 -3.55
CA HIS A 130 -10.37 5.25 -4.58
C HIS A 130 -10.81 4.51 -5.85
N ARG A 131 -10.10 3.46 -6.28
CA ARG A 131 -10.49 2.61 -7.42
C ARG A 131 -11.76 1.82 -7.14
N SER A 132 -11.90 1.30 -5.92
CA SER A 132 -13.15 0.66 -5.47
C SER A 132 -14.33 1.63 -5.50
N SER A 133 -14.15 2.82 -4.94
CA SER A 133 -15.17 3.89 -4.96
C SER A 133 -15.53 4.34 -6.38
N GLU A 134 -14.54 4.52 -7.27
CA GLU A 134 -14.77 4.82 -8.69
C GLU A 134 -15.60 3.72 -9.37
N TYR A 135 -15.25 2.45 -9.16
CA TYR A 135 -15.99 1.31 -9.72
C TYR A 135 -17.44 1.29 -9.20
N HIS A 136 -17.63 1.49 -7.90
CA HIS A 136 -18.96 1.52 -7.28
C HIS A 136 -19.83 2.64 -7.85
N LYS A 137 -19.27 3.85 -7.95
CA LYS A 137 -19.93 5.02 -8.53
C LYS A 137 -20.39 4.75 -9.96
N GLN A 138 -19.54 4.13 -10.79
CA GLN A 138 -19.87 3.79 -12.18
C GLN A 138 -21.01 2.76 -12.30
N HIS A 139 -21.26 1.98 -11.26
CA HIS A 139 -22.27 0.91 -11.22
C HIS A 139 -23.46 1.24 -10.31
N GLY A 140 -23.58 2.49 -9.83
CA GLY A 140 -24.70 2.93 -8.99
C GLY A 140 -24.72 2.31 -7.58
N ALA A 141 -23.59 1.76 -7.12
CA ALA A 141 -23.44 1.22 -5.78
C ALA A 141 -22.91 2.29 -4.79
N PRO A 142 -23.11 2.10 -3.47
CA PRO A 142 -22.55 3.01 -2.45
C PRO A 142 -21.04 3.17 -2.58
N ALA A 143 -20.55 4.40 -2.51
CA ALA A 143 -19.17 4.73 -2.88
C ALA A 143 -18.54 5.88 -2.07
N ASP A 144 -19.27 6.49 -1.14
CA ASP A 144 -18.93 7.79 -0.55
C ASP A 144 -18.14 7.64 0.76
N THR A 145 -18.11 6.44 1.34
CA THR A 145 -17.37 6.11 2.57
C THR A 145 -16.63 4.76 2.46
N LEU A 146 -15.62 4.51 3.32
CA LEU A 146 -14.95 3.21 3.32
C LEU A 146 -15.89 2.08 3.73
N GLU A 147 -16.80 2.35 4.67
CA GLU A 147 -17.81 1.38 5.11
C GLU A 147 -18.74 0.98 3.96
N GLU A 148 -19.15 1.94 3.14
CA GLU A 148 -20.01 1.71 1.97
C GLU A 148 -19.32 0.91 0.87
N ILE A 149 -18.04 1.18 0.58
CA ILE A 149 -17.34 0.39 -0.45
C ILE A 149 -17.09 -1.05 0.01
N TYR A 150 -17.01 -1.30 1.32
CA TYR A 150 -16.82 -2.63 1.90
C TYR A 150 -18.15 -3.31 2.28
N ASP A 151 -19.30 -2.75 1.92
CA ASP A 151 -20.59 -3.43 2.03
C ASP A 151 -20.73 -4.49 0.93
N TYR A 152 -20.33 -5.72 1.22
CA TYR A 152 -20.35 -6.84 0.28
C TYR A 152 -21.74 -7.27 -0.16
N THR A 153 -22.79 -6.89 0.56
CA THR A 153 -24.18 -7.13 0.12
C THR A 153 -24.52 -6.25 -1.09
N ARG A 154 -23.86 -5.09 -1.22
CA ARG A 154 -24.10 -4.11 -2.29
C ARG A 154 -22.95 -3.94 -3.27
N ALA A 155 -21.79 -4.53 -2.99
CA ALA A 155 -20.60 -4.42 -3.82
C ALA A 155 -20.83 -5.02 -5.22
N PRO A 156 -20.61 -4.26 -6.31
CA PRO A 156 -20.65 -4.80 -7.66
C PRO A 156 -19.68 -5.98 -7.84
N SER A 157 -20.04 -6.96 -8.66
CA SER A 157 -19.23 -8.18 -8.85
C SER A 157 -17.81 -7.90 -9.35
N GLY A 158 -17.60 -6.86 -10.15
CA GLY A 158 -16.27 -6.50 -10.67
C GLY A 158 -15.46 -5.56 -9.78
N SER A 159 -15.92 -5.24 -8.57
CA SER A 159 -15.23 -4.31 -7.68
C SER A 159 -13.91 -4.88 -7.14
N PRO A 160 -12.83 -4.09 -7.01
CA PRO A 160 -11.58 -4.52 -6.40
C PRO A 160 -11.71 -4.97 -4.93
N VAL A 161 -12.78 -4.59 -4.22
CA VAL A 161 -12.97 -4.96 -2.81
C VAL A 161 -13.12 -6.46 -2.57
N TRP A 162 -13.38 -7.26 -3.62
CA TRP A 162 -13.41 -8.72 -3.53
C TRP A 162 -12.02 -9.35 -3.40
N GLU A 163 -10.98 -8.72 -3.96
CA GLU A 163 -9.61 -9.26 -4.00
C GLU A 163 -9.06 -9.58 -2.59
N PRO A 164 -9.22 -8.70 -1.58
CA PRO A 164 -8.85 -9.04 -0.21
C PRO A 164 -9.48 -10.32 0.33
N LEU A 165 -10.76 -10.59 0.04
CA LEU A 165 -11.45 -11.77 0.56
C LEU A 165 -10.86 -13.06 -0.03
N TYR A 166 -10.55 -13.05 -1.34
CA TYR A 166 -9.88 -14.18 -1.98
C TYR A 166 -8.50 -14.43 -1.38
N TYR A 167 -7.72 -13.38 -1.14
CA TYR A 167 -6.42 -13.51 -0.47
C TYR A 167 -6.54 -14.22 0.88
N PHE A 168 -7.48 -13.79 1.73
CA PHE A 168 -7.65 -14.35 3.08
C PHE A 168 -8.07 -15.83 3.04
N ILE A 169 -8.92 -16.22 2.09
CA ILE A 169 -9.26 -17.64 1.86
C ILE A 169 -8.03 -18.43 1.39
N GLU A 170 -7.26 -17.90 0.44
CA GLU A 170 -6.16 -18.65 -0.18
C GLU A 170 -4.92 -18.77 0.72
N HIS A 171 -4.68 -17.79 1.61
CA HIS A 171 -3.42 -17.67 2.35
C HIS A 171 -3.54 -17.81 3.87
N ASP A 172 -4.71 -17.59 4.48
CA ASP A 172 -4.83 -17.47 5.94
C ASP A 172 -5.77 -18.51 6.59
N LEU A 173 -6.27 -19.49 5.84
CA LEU A 173 -7.16 -20.55 6.36
C LEU A 173 -6.52 -21.49 7.39
N GLU A 174 -5.18 -21.60 7.43
CA GLU A 174 -4.49 -22.57 8.30
C GLU A 174 -4.28 -22.09 9.76
N ASN A 175 -4.53 -20.81 10.07
CA ASN A 175 -4.28 -20.23 11.40
C ASN A 175 -5.55 -19.70 12.09
N ILE A 176 -6.06 -20.50 13.05
CA ILE A 176 -6.93 -20.17 14.21
C ILE A 176 -8.08 -19.16 13.97
N LEU A 177 -9.29 -19.69 13.76
CA LEU A 177 -10.56 -18.96 13.63
C LEU A 177 -10.95 -18.07 14.83
N GLU A 178 -10.28 -18.19 15.99
CA GLU A 178 -10.66 -17.45 17.21
C GLU A 178 -10.37 -15.93 17.11
N ASP A 179 -9.34 -15.51 16.38
CA ASP A 179 -8.92 -14.09 16.28
C ASP A 179 -8.87 -13.55 14.83
N TYR A 180 -9.64 -14.13 13.91
CA TYR A 180 -9.54 -13.83 12.47
C TYR A 180 -9.86 -12.36 12.11
N SER A 181 -10.75 -11.69 12.88
CA SER A 181 -10.99 -10.23 12.75
C SER A 181 -9.73 -9.44 13.06
N GLU A 182 -8.98 -9.84 14.09
CA GLU A 182 -7.74 -9.17 14.48
C GLU A 182 -6.66 -9.37 13.41
N ARG A 183 -6.58 -10.56 12.82
CA ARG A 183 -5.70 -10.84 11.68
C ARG A 183 -6.00 -9.92 10.49
N ILE A 184 -7.26 -9.81 10.07
CA ILE A 184 -7.67 -8.90 8.98
C ILE A 184 -7.35 -7.45 9.34
N ARG A 185 -7.65 -7.04 10.57
CA ARG A 185 -7.35 -5.69 11.06
C ARG A 185 -5.85 -5.38 11.00
N ASP A 186 -5.02 -6.29 11.48
CA ASP A 186 -3.57 -6.11 11.53
C ASP A 186 -2.97 -6.06 10.12
N ALA A 187 -3.49 -6.87 9.19
CA ALA A 187 -3.16 -6.80 7.78
C ALA A 187 -3.53 -5.44 7.15
N LEU A 188 -4.73 -4.93 7.42
CA LEU A 188 -5.22 -3.64 6.90
C LEU A 188 -4.59 -2.42 7.58
N ARG A 189 -4.00 -2.58 8.77
CA ARG A 189 -3.47 -1.48 9.59
C ARG A 189 -2.41 -0.66 8.85
N SER A 190 -1.54 -1.31 8.08
CA SER A 190 -0.50 -0.64 7.29
C SER A 190 -1.06 0.13 6.09
N TRP A 191 -2.30 -0.16 5.69
CA TRP A 191 -2.93 0.38 4.48
C TRP A 191 -4.02 1.42 4.76
N THR A 192 -4.54 1.45 5.97
CA THR A 192 -5.66 2.32 6.36
C THR A 192 -5.14 3.50 7.17
N GLU A 193 -5.18 4.70 6.58
CA GLU A 193 -4.61 5.91 7.20
C GLU A 193 -5.29 6.32 8.52
N ARG A 194 -6.61 6.08 8.68
CA ARG A 194 -7.41 6.55 9.82
C ARG A 194 -8.62 5.67 10.14
N GLY A 195 -8.80 5.36 11.43
CA GLY A 195 -10.09 5.25 12.14
C GLY A 195 -11.12 4.19 11.75
N GLU A 196 -11.03 3.58 10.58
CA GLU A 196 -12.10 2.74 10.01
C GLU A 196 -11.67 1.28 9.81
N THR A 197 -10.41 0.93 10.15
CA THR A 197 -9.82 -0.40 9.94
C THR A 197 -10.63 -1.53 10.59
N GLN A 198 -11.14 -1.32 11.82
CA GLN A 198 -11.94 -2.34 12.51
C GLN A 198 -13.29 -2.58 11.82
N ASN A 199 -13.94 -1.51 11.34
CA ASN A 199 -15.23 -1.63 10.66
C ASN A 199 -15.06 -2.37 9.33
N ILE A 200 -14.03 -2.02 8.56
CA ILE A 200 -13.67 -2.74 7.31
C ILE A 200 -13.36 -4.20 7.60
N ALA A 201 -12.54 -4.49 8.62
CA ALA A 201 -12.20 -5.87 9.00
C ALA A 201 -13.44 -6.68 9.40
N ASN A 202 -14.41 -6.08 10.09
CA ASN A 202 -15.67 -6.73 10.44
C ASN A 202 -16.51 -7.05 9.19
N GLN A 203 -16.66 -6.09 8.26
CA GLN A 203 -17.39 -6.32 7.01
C GLN A 203 -16.76 -7.46 6.18
N MET A 204 -15.43 -7.49 6.12
CA MET A 204 -14.69 -8.57 5.45
C MET A 204 -14.93 -9.92 6.12
N LEU A 205 -14.84 -9.98 7.45
CA LEU A 205 -15.08 -11.21 8.19
C LEU A 205 -16.52 -11.71 8.02
N ASP A 206 -17.49 -10.82 8.02
CA ASP A 206 -18.90 -11.19 7.85
C ASP A 206 -19.14 -11.80 6.47
N ALA A 207 -18.59 -11.21 5.40
CA ALA A 207 -18.66 -11.79 4.05
C ALA A 207 -17.96 -13.16 3.96
N LEU A 208 -16.79 -13.31 4.58
CA LEU A 208 -16.08 -14.59 4.64
C LEU A 208 -16.88 -15.66 5.38
N ARG A 209 -17.54 -15.30 6.50
CA ARG A 209 -18.40 -16.21 7.25
C ARG A 209 -19.63 -16.64 6.47
N VAL A 210 -20.28 -15.73 5.76
CA VAL A 210 -21.42 -16.04 4.87
C VAL A 210 -21.02 -17.06 3.81
N CYS A 211 -19.80 -16.94 3.27
CA CYS A 211 -19.27 -17.85 2.27
C CYS A 211 -18.54 -19.07 2.86
N GLU A 212 -18.66 -19.29 4.18
CA GLU A 212 -17.99 -20.38 4.91
C GLU A 212 -16.47 -20.48 4.66
N PHE A 213 -15.83 -19.34 4.38
CA PHE A 213 -14.42 -19.24 3.97
C PHE A 213 -14.08 -20.12 2.74
N ASP A 214 -15.06 -20.41 1.89
CA ASP A 214 -14.88 -21.19 0.67
C ASP A 214 -14.82 -20.30 -0.58
N ARG A 215 -13.82 -20.57 -1.42
CA ARG A 215 -13.56 -19.79 -2.63
C ARG A 215 -14.68 -19.89 -3.66
N ALA A 216 -15.33 -21.05 -3.79
CA ALA A 216 -16.41 -21.24 -4.74
C ALA A 216 -17.69 -20.55 -4.25
N GLN A 217 -18.00 -20.65 -2.95
CA GLN A 217 -19.10 -19.92 -2.32
C GLN A 217 -18.89 -18.40 -2.42
N LEU A 218 -17.68 -17.90 -2.18
CA LEU A 218 -17.37 -16.47 -2.34
C LEU A 218 -17.60 -16.00 -3.78
N LYS A 219 -17.18 -16.82 -4.76
CA LYS A 219 -17.40 -16.52 -6.18
C LYS A 219 -18.88 -16.51 -6.55
N GLU A 220 -19.66 -17.45 -6.01
CA GLU A 220 -21.11 -17.47 -6.19
C GLU A 220 -21.75 -16.23 -5.58
N TYR A 221 -21.42 -15.91 -4.32
CA TYR A 221 -21.91 -14.72 -3.61
C TYR A 221 -21.59 -13.42 -4.36
N GLN A 222 -20.35 -13.27 -4.85
CA GLN A 222 -19.91 -12.15 -5.68
C GLN A 222 -20.72 -12.02 -6.99
N GLN A 223 -21.19 -13.13 -7.56
CA GLN A 223 -21.94 -13.16 -8.81
C GLN A 223 -23.45 -13.01 -8.61
N THR A 224 -23.97 -13.26 -7.41
CA THR A 224 -25.37 -13.02 -7.06
C THR A 224 -25.69 -11.54 -7.19
N ASP A 225 -26.87 -11.24 -7.73
CA ASP A 225 -27.40 -9.88 -7.80
C ASP A 225 -27.44 -9.27 -6.39
N PRO A 226 -26.91 -8.07 -6.15
CA PRO A 226 -26.99 -7.39 -4.85
C PRO A 226 -28.39 -7.38 -4.21
N ASP A 227 -29.47 -7.32 -5.01
CA ASP A 227 -30.84 -7.33 -4.49
C ASP A 227 -31.28 -8.73 -3.96
N LEU A 228 -30.47 -9.76 -4.21
CA LEU A 228 -30.73 -11.16 -3.85
C LEU A 228 -29.71 -11.74 -2.85
N ARG A 229 -28.76 -10.92 -2.37
CA ARG A 229 -27.71 -11.32 -1.41
C ARG A 229 -28.17 -11.29 0.04
#